data_AF-A0ABC8L8N9-F1
#
_entry.id   AF-A0ABC8L8N9-F1
#
_cell.length_a   1.000
_cell.length_b   1.000
_cell.length_c   1.000
_cell.angle_alpha   90.00
_cell.angle_beta   90.00
_cell.angle_gamma   90.00
#
_symmetry.space_group_name_H-M   'P 1'
#
loop_
_entity.id
_entity.type
_entity.pdbx_description
1 polymer ?
#
loop_
_entity_poly.entity_id
_entity_poly.type
_entity_poly.pdbx_seq_one_letter_code
_entity_poly.pdbx_strand_id
1 'polypeptide(L)'
;MAHSASSSNMGYKNEKGVLCNCKTLAQVVQAWTDDNLGRRFYSCKGRMVNHGYESCNFFRWYDDVESPHGWQHLALLEAREKMCA
;
A
#
# COMPACT_ATOMS: atom_id res chain seq x y z
N MET A 1 -14.07 35.97 -1.48
CA MET A 1 -13.17 34.89 -1.04
C MET A 1 -13.85 33.56 -1.33
N ALA A 2 -13.35 32.77 -2.29
CA ALA A 2 -13.85 31.43 -2.57
C ALA A 2 -12.75 30.43 -2.20
N HIS A 3 -13.00 29.62 -1.16
CA HIS A 3 -12.12 28.53 -0.77
C HIS A 3 -12.41 27.33 -1.68
N SER A 4 -11.58 27.14 -2.71
CA SER A 4 -11.50 25.86 -3.40
C SER A 4 -10.90 24.84 -2.43
N ALA A 5 -11.76 24.06 -1.78
CA ALA A 5 -11.34 22.88 -1.03
C ALA A 5 -10.96 21.79 -2.03
N SER A 6 -9.78 21.91 -2.64
CA SER A 6 -9.11 20.78 -3.27
C SER A 6 -8.73 19.83 -2.14
N SER A 7 -9.59 18.86 -1.87
CA SER A 7 -9.28 17.71 -1.04
C SER A 7 -8.26 16.85 -1.78
N SER A 8 -7.03 17.37 -1.91
CA SER A 8 -5.86 16.55 -2.17
C SER A 8 -5.76 15.62 -0.98
N ASN A 9 -6.25 14.39 -1.15
CA ASN A 9 -6.13 13.30 -0.21
C ASN A 9 -4.64 13.06 -0.03
N MET A 10 -4.04 13.84 0.86
CA MET A 10 -2.63 13.85 1.17
C MET A 10 -2.44 12.58 1.98
N GLY A 11 -2.37 11.45 1.28
CA GLY A 11 -1.98 10.16 1.85
C GLY A 11 -0.72 10.45 2.64
N TYR A 12 -0.87 10.45 3.96
CA TYR A 12 0.17 10.87 4.88
C TYR A 12 1.36 9.98 4.57
N LYS A 13 2.35 10.57 3.89
CA LYS A 13 3.64 9.94 3.67
C LYS A 13 4.13 9.65 5.08
N ASN A 14 4.01 8.42 5.53
CA ASN A 14 4.72 7.96 6.70
C ASN A 14 6.20 8.24 6.40
N GLU A 15 6.70 9.32 6.99
CA GLU A 15 8.06 9.84 6.79
C GLU A 15 9.11 8.79 7.20
N LYS A 16 8.66 7.73 7.88
CA LYS A 16 9.41 6.54 8.25
C LYS A 16 8.76 5.30 7.61
N GLY A 17 8.96 5.14 6.31
CA GLY A 17 8.46 3.97 5.57
C GLY A 17 8.80 2.64 6.25
N VAL A 18 7.96 1.63 6.04
CA VAL A 18 8.07 0.31 6.67
C VAL A 18 9.37 -0.38 6.24
N LEU A 19 10.16 -0.87 7.20
CA LEU A 19 11.36 -1.65 6.90
C LEU A 19 11.07 -3.14 6.93
N CYS A 20 11.59 -3.87 5.95
CA CYS A 20 11.59 -5.34 5.97
C CYS A 20 12.74 -5.89 6.85
N ASN A 21 12.85 -7.22 6.95
CA ASN A 21 13.91 -7.87 7.73
C ASN A 21 15.32 -7.60 7.19
N CYS A 22 15.45 -7.23 5.91
CA CYS A 22 16.72 -6.79 5.31
C CYS A 22 17.11 -5.35 5.69
N LYS A 23 16.33 -4.67 6.54
CA LYS A 23 16.50 -3.25 6.92
C LYS A 23 16.40 -2.27 5.75
N THR A 24 15.71 -2.68 4.68
CA THR A 24 15.40 -1.83 3.52
C THR A 24 13.93 -1.45 3.53
N LEU A 25 13.58 -0.32 2.91
CA LEU A 25 12.19 0.08 2.70
C LEU A 25 11.43 -1.01 1.95
N ALA A 26 10.32 -1.44 2.53
CA ALA A 26 9.35 -2.33 1.94
C ALA A 26 8.57 -1.58 0.86
N GLN A 27 8.26 -2.28 -0.23
CA GLN A 27 7.40 -1.78 -1.29
C GLN A 27 5.94 -2.06 -0.96
N VAL A 28 5.03 -1.21 -1.44
CA VAL A 28 3.58 -1.45 -1.34
C VAL A 28 3.13 -2.19 -2.60
N VAL A 29 2.46 -3.31 -2.41
CA VAL A 29 1.96 -4.18 -3.48
C VAL A 29 0.45 -4.33 -3.31
N GLN A 30 -0.29 -4.35 -4.40
CA GLN A 30 -1.71 -4.68 -4.41
C GLN A 30 -1.90 -6.18 -4.61
N ALA A 31 -2.74 -6.80 -3.78
CA ALA A 31 -3.16 -8.18 -3.93
C ALA A 31 -4.22 -8.30 -5.03
N TRP A 32 -4.12 -9.39 -5.80
CA TRP A 32 -4.99 -9.71 -6.92
C TRP A 32 -5.70 -11.06 -6.74
N THR A 33 -5.59 -11.68 -5.56
CA THR A 33 -6.34 -12.88 -5.20
C THR A 33 -7.79 -12.51 -4.96
N ASP A 34 -8.74 -13.36 -5.38
CA ASP A 34 -10.18 -13.13 -5.22
C ASP A 34 -10.58 -12.66 -3.81
N ASP A 35 -10.01 -13.28 -2.77
CA ASP A 35 -10.30 -12.94 -1.36
C ASP A 35 -9.73 -11.59 -0.90
N ASN A 36 -8.76 -11.02 -1.61
CA ASN A 36 -8.02 -9.80 -1.21
C ASN A 36 -7.89 -8.79 -2.35
N LEU A 37 -8.81 -8.80 -3.32
CA LEU A 37 -8.76 -7.93 -4.49
C LEU A 37 -8.67 -6.45 -4.07
N GLY A 38 -7.61 -5.77 -4.49
CA GLY A 38 -7.40 -4.36 -4.18
C GLY A 38 -6.79 -4.09 -2.79
N ARG A 39 -6.67 -5.10 -1.93
CA ARG A 39 -5.99 -4.95 -0.63
C ARG A 39 -4.50 -4.74 -0.86
N ARG A 40 -3.90 -3.78 -0.16
CA ARG A 40 -2.47 -3.47 -0.25
C ARG A 40 -1.69 -4.12 0.88
N PHE A 41 -0.46 -4.54 0.61
CA PHE A 41 0.47 -5.09 1.59
C PHE A 41 1.90 -4.58 1.35
N TYR A 42 2.68 -4.53 2.41
CA TYR A 42 4.11 -4.27 2.37
C TYR A 42 4.88 -5.56 2.07
N SER A 43 5.79 -5.52 1.11
CA SER A 43 6.65 -6.62 0.72
C SER A 43 8.12 -6.21 0.63
N CYS A 44 9.03 -7.18 0.79
CA CYS A 44 10.45 -6.93 0.52
C CYS A 44 10.66 -6.74 -0.99
N LYS A 45 11.29 -5.64 -1.38
CA LYS A 45 11.70 -5.37 -2.78
C LYS A 45 12.83 -6.26 -3.28
N GLY A 46 13.34 -7.17 -2.45
CA GLY A 46 14.53 -7.98 -2.65
C GLY A 46 15.80 -7.18 -2.99
N ARG A 47 16.92 -7.88 -3.13
CA ARG A 47 18.17 -7.29 -3.63
C ARG A 47 18.98 -8.34 -4.38
N MET A 48 19.77 -7.88 -5.35
CA MET A 48 20.76 -8.72 -6.02
C MET A 48 21.87 -9.07 -5.02
N VAL A 49 22.18 -10.36 -4.85
CA VAL A 49 23.30 -10.83 -4.02
C VAL A 49 24.07 -11.85 -4.83
N ASN A 50 25.34 -11.56 -5.12
CA ASN A 50 26.21 -12.36 -5.99
C ASN A 50 25.53 -12.65 -7.35
N HIS A 51 25.20 -13.92 -7.62
CA HIS A 51 24.58 -14.39 -8.86
C HIS A 51 23.05 -14.63 -8.72
N GLY A 52 22.44 -14.20 -7.62
CA GLY A 52 21.03 -14.46 -7.33
C GLY A 52 20.27 -13.23 -6.86
N TYR A 53 18.96 -13.43 -6.67
CA TYR A 53 18.06 -12.45 -6.09
C TYR A 53 17.55 -12.97 -4.75
N GLU A 54 17.84 -12.24 -3.67
CA GLU A 54 17.46 -12.63 -2.31
C GLU A 54 16.35 -11.69 -1.81
N SER A 55 15.31 -12.27 -1.22
CA SER A 55 14.26 -11.54 -0.51
C SER A 55 13.96 -12.22 0.82
N CYS A 56 13.63 -11.45 1.85
CA CYS A 56 13.32 -11.99 3.17
C CYS A 56 11.86 -12.42 3.35
N ASN A 57 11.08 -12.46 2.26
CA ASN A 57 9.64 -12.79 2.27
C ASN A 57 8.84 -11.99 3.31
N PHE A 58 9.25 -10.76 3.60
CA PHE A 58 8.54 -9.88 4.51
C PHE A 58 7.13 -9.61 3.97
N PHE A 59 6.13 -9.74 4.84
CA PHE A 59 4.73 -9.51 4.53
C PHE A 59 4.07 -8.79 5.70
N ARG A 60 3.32 -7.72 5.40
CA ARG A 60 2.46 -7.04 6.36
C ARG A 60 1.33 -6.31 5.65
N TRP A 61 0.11 -6.41 6.16
CA TRP A 61 -1.01 -5.67 5.58
C TRP A 61 -0.82 -4.16 5.72
N TYR A 62 -1.31 -3.41 4.73
CA TYR A 62 -1.20 -1.95 4.70
C TYR A 62 -2.20 -1.30 5.66
N ASP A 63 -3.40 -1.86 5.75
CA ASP A 63 -4.51 -1.39 6.59
C ASP A 63 -4.30 -1.63 8.09
N ASP A 64 -3.42 -2.56 8.49
CA ASP A 64 -3.01 -2.73 9.90
C ASP A 64 -2.35 -1.45 10.48
N VAL A 65 -1.92 -0.52 9.60
CA VAL A 65 -1.28 0.76 9.97
C VAL A 65 -2.28 1.94 9.91
N GLU A 66 -3.40 1.81 9.19
CA GLU A 66 -4.31 2.91 8.86
C GLU A 66 -5.80 2.56 9.12
N SER A 67 -6.23 2.62 10.39
CA SER A 67 -7.62 2.90 10.81
C SER A 67 -8.74 1.87 10.48
N PRO A 68 -9.88 1.86 11.21
CA PRO A 68 -10.80 0.72 11.32
C PRO A 68 -11.79 0.56 10.17
N HIS A 69 -11.83 1.49 9.21
CA HIS A 69 -12.59 1.32 7.97
C HIS A 69 -11.73 0.52 6.99
N GLY A 70 -11.70 -0.79 7.19
CA GLY A 70 -10.78 -1.71 6.52
C GLY A 70 -10.72 -1.58 5.00
N TRP A 71 -9.76 -2.28 4.40
CA TRP A 71 -9.42 -2.20 2.97
C TRP A 71 -10.61 -2.39 2.00
N GLN A 72 -11.65 -3.14 2.38
CA GLN A 72 -12.83 -3.35 1.52
C GLN A 72 -13.60 -2.05 1.25
N HIS A 73 -13.71 -1.17 2.25
CA HIS A 73 -14.43 0.08 2.09
C HIS A 73 -13.71 1.02 1.12
N LEU A 74 -12.38 1.12 1.26
CA LEU A 74 -11.54 1.93 0.38
C LEU A 74 -11.54 1.39 -1.05
N ALA A 75 -11.50 0.07 -1.23
CA ALA A 75 -11.59 -0.56 -2.55
C ALA A 75 -12.91 -0.24 -3.26
N LEU A 76 -14.03 -0.22 -2.52
CA LEU A 76 -15.34 0.13 -3.06
C LEU A 76 -15.41 1.61 -3.49
N LEU A 77 -14.84 2.52 -2.68
CA LEU A 77 -14.74 3.94 -3.04
C LEU A 77 -13.91 4.14 -4.31
N GLU A 78 -12.74 3.49 -4.41
CA GLU A 78 -11.87 3.56 -5.57
C GLU A 78 -12.56 3.00 -6.84
N ALA A 79 -13.32 1.90 -6.70
CA ALA A 79 -14.10 1.34 -7.80
C ALA A 79 -15.20 2.31 -8.27
N ARG A 80 -15.89 2.99 -7.35
CA ARG A 80 -16.91 4.00 -7.68
C ARG A 80 -16.32 5.17 -8.45
N GLU A 81 -15.13 5.64 -8.07
CA GLU A 81 -14.45 6.72 -8.79
C GLU A 81 -14.06 6.31 -10.22
N LYS A 82 -13.62 5.05 -10.41
CA LYS A 82 -13.23 4.53 -11.74
C LYS A 82 -14.42 4.28 -12.68
N MET A 83 -15.63 4.09 -12.16
CA MET A 83 -16.84 3.86 -12.96
C MET A 83 -17.49 5.14 -13.49
N CYS A 84 -17.12 6.31 -12.95
CA CYS A 84 -17.65 7.62 -13.37
C CYS A 84 -16.70 8.42 -14.27
N ALA A 85 -15.61 7.81 -14.75
CA ALA A 85 -14.60 8.43 -15.61
C ALA A 85 -14.76 8.01 -17.09
#